data_AF-A0A7V9H6W5-F1
#
_entry.id   AF-A0A7V9H6W5-F1
#
_cell.length_a   1.000
_cell.length_b   1.000
_cell.length_c   1.000
_cell.angle_alpha   90.00
_cell.angle_beta   90.00
_cell.angle_gamma   90.00
#
_symmetry.space_group_name_H-M   'P 1'
#
loop_
_entity.id
_entity.type
_entity.pdbx_description
1 polymer ?
#
loop_
_entity_poly.entity_id
_entity_poly.type
_entity_poly.pdbx_seq_one_letter_code
_entity_poly.pdbx_strand_id
1 'polypeptide(L)' 'MRGSLDHCVKCTICETFCPVSNVTPLFPGPKYVGPQAERYRTPDEPSPDDSLDY' A
#
# COMPACT_ATOMS: atom_id res chain seq x y z
N MET A 1 -4.96 -4.72 14.76
CA MET A 1 -5.57 -5.78 13.93
C MET A 1 -4.85 -5.81 12.58
N ARG A 2 -3.79 -6.62 12.46
CA ARG A 2 -2.94 -6.73 11.23
C ARG A 2 -3.46 -7.76 10.21
N GLY A 3 -4.42 -8.60 10.61
CA GLY A 3 -4.77 -9.81 9.87
C GLY A 3 -5.33 -9.64 8.46
N SER A 4 -6.00 -8.52 8.12
CA SER A 4 -6.59 -8.39 6.77
C SER A 4 -5.55 -8.25 5.66
N LEU A 5 -4.40 -7.64 5.96
CA LEU A 5 -3.32 -7.35 4.99
C LEU A 5 -2.42 -8.58 4.79
N ASP A 6 -2.24 -9.41 5.82
CA ASP A 6 -1.48 -10.67 5.77
C ASP A 6 -2.13 -11.74 4.87
N HIS A 7 -3.43 -11.61 4.56
CA HIS A 7 -4.16 -12.54 3.68
C HIS A 7 -4.04 -12.21 2.18
N CYS A 8 -3.14 -11.31 1.79
CA CYS A 8 -2.90 -11.00 0.38
C CYS A 8 -2.39 -12.21 -0.42
N VAL A 9 -3.24 -12.78 -1.28
CA VAL A 9 -2.89 -13.90 -2.19
C VAL A 9 -2.33 -13.44 -3.55
N LYS A 10 -2.00 -12.15 -3.69
CA LYS A 10 -1.51 -11.54 -4.94
C LYS A 10 -2.45 -11.68 -6.15
N CYS A 11 -3.77 -11.60 -5.94
CA CYS A 11 -4.81 -11.64 -6.99
C CYS A 11 -4.88 -10.42 -7.95
N THR A 12 -3.99 -9.44 -7.80
CA THR A 12 -3.92 -8.17 -8.58
C THR A 12 -5.16 -7.25 -8.63
N ILE A 13 -6.30 -7.61 -8.05
CA ILE A 13 -7.52 -6.77 -8.09
C ILE A 13 -7.26 -5.35 -7.58
N CYS A 14 -6.56 -5.20 -6.46
CA CYS A 14 -6.24 -3.87 -5.93
C CYS A 14 -5.39 -3.04 -6.90
N GLU A 15 -4.45 -3.65 -7.63
CA GLU A 15 -3.61 -2.97 -8.61
C GLU A 15 -4.43 -2.46 -9.80
N THR A 16 -5.31 -3.30 -10.35
CA THR A 16 -6.11 -2.97 -11.53
C THR A 16 -7.15 -1.89 -11.26
N PHE A 17 -7.72 -1.85 -10.05
CA PHE A 17 -8.78 -0.92 -9.68
C PHE A 17 -8.28 0.34 -8.98
N CYS A 18 -6.99 0.47 -8.69
CA CYS A 18 -6.48 1.63 -7.98
C CYS A 18 -6.51 2.87 -8.88
N PRO A 19 -7.26 3.92 -8.51
CA PRO A 19 -7.29 5.14 -9.30
C PRO A 19 -5.99 5.94 -9.19
N VAL A 20 -5.24 5.77 -8.09
CA VAL A 20 -4.07 6.59 -7.76
C VAL A 20 -2.82 6.16 -8.54
N SER A 21 -2.61 4.85 -8.69
CA SER A 21 -1.46 4.31 -9.44
C SER A 21 -1.45 4.72 -10.91
N ASN A 22 -2.61 5.10 -11.47
CA ASN A 22 -2.71 5.54 -12.85
C ASN A 22 -2.46 7.04 -13.06
N VAL A 23 -2.52 7.86 -11.99
CA VAL A 23 -2.48 9.33 -12.11
C VAL A 23 -1.20 9.94 -11.54
N THR A 24 -0.43 9.20 -10.73
CA THR A 24 0.85 9.69 -10.21
C THR A 24 1.91 8.58 -10.17
N PRO A 25 3.12 8.84 -10.69
CA PRO A 25 4.25 7.91 -10.55
C PRO A 25 4.87 7.92 -9.15
N LEU A 26 4.47 8.87 -8.28
CA LEU A 26 4.95 8.95 -6.90
C LEU A 26 4.36 7.83 -6.04
N PHE A 27 3.21 7.28 -6.43
CA PHE A 27 2.56 6.18 -5.74
C PHE A 27 2.98 4.84 -6.38
N PRO A 28 3.84 4.05 -5.71
CA PRO A 28 4.40 2.81 -6.27
C PRO A 28 3.38 1.67 -6.44
N GLY A 29 2.16 1.84 -5.90
CA GLY A 29 1.05 0.92 -6.08
C GLY A 29 0.49 0.36 -4.77
N PRO A 30 -0.80 -0.01 -4.76
CA PRO A 30 -1.53 -0.39 -3.55
C PRO A 30 -1.00 -1.68 -2.89
N LYS A 31 -0.39 -2.60 -3.64
CA LYS A 31 0.21 -3.80 -3.06
C LYS A 31 1.52 -3.49 -2.35
N TYR A 32 2.32 -2.58 -2.92
CA TYR A 32 3.59 -2.16 -2.34
C TYR A 32 3.35 -1.40 -1.03
N VAL A 33 2.54 -0.32 -1.09
CA VAL A 33 2.26 0.51 0.08
C VAL A 33 1.35 -0.16 1.13
N GLY A 34 0.61 -1.20 0.73
CA GLY A 34 -0.30 -1.93 1.60
C GLY A 34 0.37 -3.17 2.20
N PRO A 35 -0.04 -4.39 1.80
CA PRO A 35 0.37 -5.63 2.47
C PRO A 35 1.88 -5.90 2.44
N GLN A 36 2.64 -5.37 1.47
CA GLN A 36 4.09 -5.57 1.44
C GLN A 36 4.83 -4.61 2.40
N ALA A 37 4.40 -3.36 2.50
CA ALA A 37 4.97 -2.37 3.41
C ALA A 37 4.46 -2.52 4.85
N GLU A 38 3.25 -3.07 5.06
CA GLU A 38 2.64 -3.25 6.38
C GLU A 38 3.54 -4.01 7.36
N ARG A 39 4.27 -5.03 6.88
CA ARG A 39 5.20 -5.81 7.71
C ARG A 39 6.37 -4.97 8.25
N TYR A 40 6.66 -3.85 7.60
CA TYR A 40 7.71 -2.90 8.01
C TYR A 40 7.14 -1.70 8.77
N ARG A 41 5.82 -1.58 8.93
CA ARG A 41 5.24 -0.52 9.76
C ARG A 41 5.54 -0.79 11.22
N THR A 42 6.20 0.16 11.86
CA THR A 42 6.30 0.28 13.31
C THR A 42 5.08 1.07 13.82
N PRO A 43 4.42 0.64 14.91
CA PRO A 43 3.45 1.50 15.57
C PRO A 43 4.10 2.83 15.97
N ASP A 44 3.35 3.93 15.82
CA ASP A 44 3.77 5.31 16.14
C ASP A 44 4.85 5.95 15.23
N GLU A 45 5.31 5.26 14.18
CA GLU A 45 6.10 5.89 13.10
C GLU A 45 5.21 6.31 11.91
N PRO A 46 5.53 7.45 11.26
CA PRO A 46 4.85 7.85 10.03
C PRO A 46 5.09 6.82 8.92
N SER A 47 4.18 6.77 7.94
CA SER A 47 4.42 5.95 6.76
C SER A 47 5.64 6.46 6.01
N PRO A 48 6.55 5.57 5.57
CA PRO A 48 7.67 5.97 4.70
C PRO A 48 7.23 6.29 3.26
N ASP A 49 5.94 6.10 2.95
CA ASP A 49 5.34 6.44 1.67
C ASP A 49 4.68 7.82 1.79
N ASP A 50 5.37 8.86 1.36
CA ASP A 50 4.89 10.25 1.36
C ASP A 50 4.07 10.58 0.09
N SER A 51 3.64 9.55 -0.66
CA SER A 51 3.07 9.73 -1.98
C SER A 51 1.65 10.32 -1.97
N LEU A 52 0.96 10.24 -0.83
CA LEU A 52 -0.42 10.69 -0.62
C LEU A 52 -0.55 11.79 0.44
N ASP A 53 0.55 12.24 1.03
CA ASP A 53 0.56 13.26 2.08
C ASP A 53 0.53 14.67 1.45
N TYR A 54 -0.64 15.31 1.48
CA TYR A 54 -0.88 16.70 1.09
C TYR A 54 -1.70 17.44 2.14
#